data_AF-A0A251XHY9-F1
#
_entry.id   AF-A0A251XHY9-F1
#
_cell.length_a   1.000
_cell.length_b   1.000
_cell.length_c   1.000
_cell.angle_alpha   90.00
_cell.angle_beta   90.00
_cell.angle_gamma   90.00
#
_symmetry.space_group_name_H-M   'P 1'
#
loop_
_entity.id
_entity.type
_entity.pdbx_description
1 polymer ?
#
loop_
_entity_poly.entity_id
_entity_poly.type
_entity_poly.pdbx_seq_one_letter_code
_entity_poly.pdbx_strand_id
1 'polypeptide(L)'
;MTRANSSYRAARDLLQEMRTDRTAAVARFEWPDVGDSFNWAVDWFDQIARGNDRVALRVVAGDGSERQVTFDEMATRSDRVATWLVGSGCGRATT
;
A
#
# COMPACT_ATOMS: atom_id res chain seq x y z
N MET A 1 -0.51 11.58 9.51
CA MET A 1 -1.55 10.52 9.46
C MET A 1 -2.87 11.20 9.13
N THR A 2 -3.60 10.78 8.10
CA THR A 2 -4.94 11.29 7.77
C THR A 2 -6.03 10.44 8.44
N ARG A 3 -7.28 10.94 8.54
CA ARG A 3 -8.43 10.16 9.04
C ARG A 3 -8.60 8.86 8.25
N ALA A 4 -8.54 8.95 6.92
CA ALA A 4 -8.59 7.80 6.02
C ALA A 4 -7.50 6.76 6.30
N ASN A 5 -6.25 7.20 6.53
CA ASN A 5 -5.16 6.29 6.92
C ASN A 5 -5.46 5.55 8.24
N SER A 6 -5.94 6.26 9.27
CA SER A 6 -6.26 5.65 10.57
C SER A 6 -7.45 4.69 10.51
N SER A 7 -8.52 5.04 9.79
CA SER A 7 -9.69 4.14 9.61
C SER A 7 -9.29 2.88 8.85
N TYR A 8 -8.57 3.03 7.73
CA TYR A 8 -8.07 1.90 6.95
C TYR A 8 -7.12 1.01 7.78
N ARG A 9 -6.23 1.61 8.58
CA ARG A 9 -5.31 0.89 9.48
C ARG A 9 -6.09 -0.01 10.44
N ALA A 10 -7.07 0.55 11.16
CA ALA A 10 -7.85 -0.19 12.14
C ALA A 10 -8.58 -1.39 11.50
N ALA A 11 -9.22 -1.21 10.35
CA ALA A 11 -9.87 -2.29 9.62
C ALA A 11 -8.88 -3.37 9.13
N ARG A 12 -7.68 -2.96 8.67
CA ARG A 12 -6.62 -3.89 8.26
C ARG A 12 -6.05 -4.69 9.43
N ASP A 13 -5.83 -4.04 10.56
CA ASP A 13 -5.21 -4.65 11.74
C ASP A 13 -6.19 -5.65 12.39
N LEU A 14 -7.49 -5.33 12.47
CA LEU A 14 -8.56 -6.27 12.83
C LEU A 14 -8.51 -7.58 12.01
N LEU A 15 -8.39 -7.47 10.68
CA LEU A 15 -8.30 -8.62 9.78
C LEU A 15 -6.98 -9.42 9.95
N GLN A 16 -5.88 -8.75 10.31
CA GLN A 16 -4.60 -9.41 10.59
C GLN A 16 -4.58 -10.13 11.95
N GLU A 17 -5.26 -9.59 12.95
CA GLU A 17 -5.50 -10.25 14.24
C GLU A 17 -6.36 -11.51 14.05
N MET A 18 -7.46 -11.39 13.30
CA MET A 18 -8.41 -12.48 13.06
C MET A 18 -8.04 -13.40 11.89
N ARG A 19 -6.78 -13.35 11.41
CA ARG A 19 -6.33 -14.10 10.22
C ARG A 19 -6.51 -15.63 10.29
N THR A 20 -6.68 -16.19 11.48
CA THR A 20 -6.96 -17.62 11.72
C THR A 20 -8.42 -17.93 12.05
N ASP A 21 -9.26 -16.93 12.29
CA ASP A 21 -10.70 -17.08 12.55
C ASP A 21 -11.52 -16.25 11.56
N ARG A 22 -11.79 -16.87 10.41
CA ARG A 22 -12.59 -16.28 9.34
C ARG A 22 -14.02 -15.94 9.78
N THR A 23 -14.59 -16.68 10.73
CA THR A 23 -15.96 -16.47 11.20
C THR A 23 -16.04 -15.22 12.06
N ALA A 24 -15.11 -15.06 13.02
CA ALA A 24 -15.00 -13.83 13.80
C ALA A 24 -14.64 -12.62 12.93
N ALA A 25 -13.74 -12.78 11.95
CA ALA A 25 -13.39 -11.72 11.00
C ALA A 25 -14.63 -11.20 10.23
N VAL A 26 -15.44 -12.10 9.66
CA VAL A 26 -16.66 -11.73 8.93
C VAL A 26 -17.72 -11.09 9.85
N ALA A 27 -17.85 -11.58 11.09
CA ALA A 27 -18.85 -11.06 12.03
C ALA A 27 -18.49 -9.70 12.65
N ARG A 28 -17.22 -9.29 12.63
CA ARG A 28 -16.72 -8.05 13.26
C ARG A 28 -16.19 -7.02 12.27
N PHE A 29 -16.00 -7.38 11.01
CA PHE A 29 -15.50 -6.45 10.00
C PHE A 29 -16.60 -5.45 9.59
N GLU A 30 -16.28 -4.18 9.74
CA GLU A 30 -17.04 -3.06 9.17
C GLU A 30 -16.16 -2.34 8.14
N TRP A 31 -16.78 -1.82 7.07
CA TRP A 31 -16.05 -1.05 6.07
C TRP A 31 -15.59 0.29 6.69
N PRO A 32 -14.29 0.62 6.62
CA PRO A 32 -13.78 1.84 7.23
C PRO A 32 -14.28 3.10 6.51
N ASP A 33 -14.74 4.09 7.28
CA ASP A 33 -14.98 5.44 6.77
C ASP A 33 -13.64 6.10 6.39
N VAL A 34 -13.41 6.21 5.08
CA VAL A 34 -12.25 6.87 4.46
C VAL A 34 -12.60 8.22 3.83
N GLY A 35 -13.84 8.73 4.00
CA GLY A 35 -14.32 9.95 3.37
C GLY A 35 -14.58 9.83 1.86
N ASP A 36 -14.78 10.98 1.20
CA ASP A 36 -15.24 11.07 -0.21
C ASP A 36 -14.24 10.52 -1.24
N SER A 37 -12.96 10.38 -0.88
CA SER A 37 -11.93 9.88 -1.78
C SER A 37 -10.80 9.19 -1.03
N PHE A 38 -10.37 8.03 -1.56
CA PHE A 38 -9.27 7.24 -1.03
C PHE A 38 -8.43 6.67 -2.18
N ASN A 39 -7.12 6.77 -2.08
CA ASN A 39 -6.16 6.11 -2.96
C ASN A 39 -5.21 5.25 -2.11
N TRP A 40 -5.31 3.93 -2.23
CA TRP A 40 -4.52 2.99 -1.44
C TRP A 40 -3.00 3.22 -1.51
N ALA A 41 -2.46 3.66 -2.66
CA ALA A 41 -1.03 3.93 -2.77
C ALA A 41 -0.63 5.15 -1.91
N VAL A 42 -1.34 6.26 -2.05
CA VAL A 42 -1.00 7.53 -1.39
C VAL A 42 -1.46 7.58 0.06
N ASP A 43 -2.71 7.22 0.33
CA ASP A 43 -3.32 7.32 1.67
C ASP A 43 -2.88 6.21 2.62
N TRP A 44 -2.38 5.07 2.11
CA TRP A 44 -1.94 3.94 2.92
C TRP A 44 -0.49 3.53 2.68
N PHE A 45 -0.10 3.17 1.45
CA PHE A 45 1.21 2.56 1.19
C PHE A 45 2.36 3.53 1.49
N ASP A 46 2.34 4.75 0.95
CA ASP A 46 3.34 5.79 1.23
C ASP A 46 3.52 6.05 2.72
N GLN A 47 2.40 6.05 3.47
CA GLN A 47 2.36 6.29 4.91
C GLN A 47 2.98 5.17 5.76
N ILE A 48 3.14 3.95 5.22
CA ILE A 48 3.89 2.86 5.86
C ILE A 48 5.28 2.64 5.26
N ALA A 49 5.57 3.31 4.14
CA ALA A 49 6.76 3.08 3.34
C ALA A 49 7.84 4.16 3.49
N ARG A 50 7.45 5.43 3.65
CA ARG A 50 8.40 6.54 3.83
C ARG A 50 9.20 6.36 5.13
N GLY A 51 10.53 6.40 5.01
CA GLY A 51 11.48 6.17 6.11
C GLY A 51 11.56 4.72 6.60
N ASN A 52 11.10 3.74 5.81
CA ASN A 52 11.09 2.32 6.17
C ASN A 52 12.10 1.52 5.32
N ASP A 53 13.31 1.35 5.87
CA ASP A 53 14.42 0.64 5.24
C ASP A 53 14.27 -0.89 5.21
N ARG A 54 13.14 -1.44 5.69
CA ARG A 54 12.89 -2.88 5.60
C ARG A 54 12.67 -3.28 4.14
N VAL A 55 13.18 -4.45 3.77
CA VAL A 55 12.99 -5.03 2.44
C VAL A 55 11.50 -5.31 2.21
N ALA A 56 10.94 -4.68 1.18
CA ALA A 56 9.55 -4.87 0.74
C ALA A 56 9.44 -5.94 -0.35
N LEU A 57 10.44 -6.01 -1.24
CA LEU A 57 10.49 -6.95 -2.36
C LEU A 57 11.91 -7.50 -2.53
N ARG A 58 11.99 -8.83 -2.70
CA ARG A 58 13.22 -9.56 -3.03
C ARG A 58 12.95 -10.37 -4.29
N VAL A 59 13.58 -9.99 -5.39
CA VAL A 59 13.47 -10.67 -6.68
C VAL A 59 14.70 -11.57 -6.86
N VAL A 60 14.47 -12.88 -6.99
CA VAL A 60 15.51 -13.86 -7.33
C VAL A 60 15.28 -14.31 -8.78
N ALA A 61 16.24 -14.04 -9.64
CA ALA A 61 16.35 -14.52 -11.00
C ALA A 61 17.00 -15.91 -11.03
N GLY A 62 16.87 -16.61 -12.17
CA GLY A 62 17.39 -17.97 -12.35
C GLY A 62 18.92 -18.09 -12.36
N ASP A 63 19.65 -16.97 -12.39
CA ASP A 63 21.12 -16.92 -12.36
C ASP A 63 21.71 -16.76 -10.94
N GLY A 64 20.88 -16.57 -9.92
CA GLY A 64 21.31 -16.43 -8.52
C GLY A 64 21.47 -14.99 -8.01
N SER A 65 21.41 -13.96 -8.87
CA SER A 65 20.93 -12.64 -8.42
C SER A 65 19.42 -12.75 -8.18
N GLU A 66 18.70 -12.12 -7.27
CA GLU A 66 18.93 -11.21 -6.15
C GLU A 66 19.05 -9.70 -6.43
N ARG A 67 17.88 -9.07 -6.54
CA ARG A 67 17.65 -7.63 -6.28
C ARG A 67 16.70 -7.47 -5.11
N GLN A 68 17.10 -6.67 -4.12
CA GLN A 68 16.23 -6.23 -3.02
C GLN A 68 15.76 -4.79 -3.26
N VAL A 69 14.58 -4.45 -2.73
CA VAL A 69 14.02 -3.09 -2.72
C VAL A 69 13.37 -2.84 -1.37
N THR A 70 13.72 -1.74 -0.69
CA THR A 70 13.08 -1.35 0.58
C THR A 70 11.67 -0.78 0.36
N PHE A 71 10.88 -0.60 1.42
CA PHE A 71 9.61 0.10 1.29
C PHE A 71 9.81 1.55 0.82
N ASP A 72 10.78 2.27 1.40
CA ASP A 72 11.06 3.68 1.04
C ASP A 72 11.52 3.84 -0.42
N GLU A 73 12.39 2.95 -0.90
CA GLU A 73 12.80 2.90 -2.30
C GLU A 73 11.62 2.61 -3.24
N MET A 74 10.68 1.77 -2.82
CA MET A 74 9.50 1.42 -3.62
C MET A 74 8.55 2.61 -3.75
N ALA A 75 8.26 3.31 -2.65
CA ALA A 75 7.46 4.55 -2.66
C ALA A 75 8.13 5.62 -3.54
N THR A 76 9.42 5.89 -3.32
CA THR A 76 10.20 6.87 -4.09
C THR A 76 10.22 6.57 -5.59
N ARG A 77 10.26 5.30 -6.00
CA ARG A 77 10.17 4.90 -7.42
C ARG A 77 8.75 5.03 -7.96
N SER A 78 7.73 4.68 -7.17
CA SER A 78 6.31 4.83 -7.53
C SER A 78 5.97 6.30 -7.84
N ASP A 79 6.35 7.24 -6.96
CA ASP A 79 6.13 8.68 -7.14
C ASP A 79 6.76 9.23 -8.44
N ARG A 80 7.98 8.79 -8.77
CA ARG A 80 8.67 9.18 -10.01
C ARG A 80 7.94 8.67 -11.26
N VAL A 81 7.46 7.42 -11.24
CA VAL A 81 6.70 6.84 -12.36
C VAL A 81 5.34 7.52 -12.50
N ALA A 82 4.63 7.77 -11.40
CA ALA A 82 3.36 8.50 -11.41
C ALA A 82 3.51 9.92 -11.99
N THR A 83 4.56 10.63 -11.57
CA THR A 83 4.89 11.97 -12.10
C THR A 83 5.19 11.93 -13.60
N TRP A 84 5.96 10.95 -14.06
CA TRP A 84 6.27 10.77 -15.48
C TRP A 84 5.04 10.40 -16.32
N LEU A 85 4.16 9.54 -15.82
CA LEU A 85 2.90 9.17 -16.47
C LEU A 85 1.98 10.37 -16.65
N VAL A 86 1.80 11.20 -15.61
CA VAL A 86 1.01 12.45 -15.70
C VAL A 86 1.64 13.42 -16.72
N GLY A 87 2.97 13.57 -16.71
CA GLY A 87 3.69 14.37 -17.72
C GLY A 87 3.59 13.81 -19.15
N SER A 88 3.28 12.51 -19.30
CA SER A 88 3.07 11.82 -20.58
C SER A 88 1.60 11.81 -21.02
N GLY A 89 0.70 12.49 -20.30
CA GLY A 89 -0.72 12.61 -20.63
C GLY A 89 -1.62 11.52 -20.03
N CYS A 90 -1.10 10.61 -19.22
CA CYS A 90 -1.92 9.59 -18.56
C CYS A 90 -2.68 10.21 -17.36
N GLY A 91 -4.01 10.27 -17.46
CA GLY A 91 -4.91 10.69 -16.38
C GLY A 91 -5.56 9.51 -15.63
N ARG A 92 -6.37 9.82 -14.62
CA ARG A 92 -7.26 8.83 -13.97
C ARG A 92 -8.19 8.21 -15.02
N ALA A 93 -8.30 6.89 -15.01
CA ALA A 93 -9.12 6.07 -15.93
C ALA A 93 -8.67 6.02 -17.40
N THR A 94 -7.45 6.41 -17.73
CA THR A 94 -6.86 6.09 -19.05
C THR A 94 -6.53 4.59 -19.11
N THR A 95 -7.00 3.89 -20.16
CA THR A 95 -6.68 2.48 -20.47
C THR A 95 -5.78 2.42 -21.70
#